data_AF-A0A653TBD5-F1
#
_entry.id   AF-A0A653TBD5-F1
#
_cell.length_a   1.000
_cell.length_b   1.000
_cell.length_c   1.000
_cell.angle_alpha   90.00
_cell.angle_beta   90.00
_cell.angle_gamma   90.00
#
_symmetry.space_group_name_H-M   'P 1'
#
loop_
_entity.id
_entity.type
_entity.pdbx_description
1 polymer ?
#
loop_
_entity_poly.entity_id
_entity_poly.type
_entity_poly.pdbx_seq_one_letter_code
_entity_poly.pdbx_strand_id
1 'polypeptide(L)'
;MNPFDQALQWFFEHWWIIFIIGPVVGGAFGTVSRSLERGAKRRHERRMEALRLKGEIKAAQLAARGRIAPQASAQAAPHPQENASKELLLRLFAEHDEITARWLDYELDVAKMIAFPAMSDGRQPLTAAFLRAKKIADALRPSSADAKVTEQQISDYLDAVGDYAVAFEVAEKDARRLRDSTFTDDERKRLERAQHMLKVAVDQSATAAERQTAYRRVREELDGLIDLSDAAVANLEKKVALQLESNHPAAAEPDPIPRAEPDPIPRTAQTRAQDRRAASGPAAPLPHPEP
;
A
#
# COMPACT_ATOMS: atom_id res chain seq x y z
N MET A 1 35.89 35.56 34.50
CA MET A 1 35.20 34.27 34.26
C MET A 1 34.29 34.00 35.44
N ASN A 2 33.01 33.73 35.19
CA ASN A 2 32.03 33.54 36.25
C ASN A 2 32.24 32.16 36.92
N PRO A 3 32.18 32.07 38.26
CA PRO A 3 32.33 30.80 38.97
C PRO A 3 31.23 29.78 38.62
N PHE A 4 30.09 30.25 38.12
CA PHE A 4 28.97 29.42 37.70
C PHE A 4 29.26 28.66 36.38
N ASP A 5 29.94 29.30 35.44
CA ASP A 5 30.33 28.66 34.17
C ASP A 5 31.39 27.57 34.40
N GLN A 6 32.23 27.75 35.42
CA GLN A 6 33.24 26.78 35.83
C GLN A 6 32.61 25.53 36.49
N ALA A 7 31.52 25.71 37.25
CA ALA A 7 30.76 24.60 37.84
C ALA A 7 30.01 23.78 36.77
N LEU A 8 29.46 24.44 35.75
CA LEU A 8 28.77 23.77 34.65
C LEU A 8 29.74 22.96 33.78
N GLN A 9 30.90 23.51 33.43
CA GLN A 9 31.92 22.77 32.68
C GLN A 9 32.40 21.52 33.43
N TRP A 10 32.65 21.64 34.74
CA TRP A 10 33.04 20.48 35.55
C TRP A 10 31.97 19.38 35.54
N PHE A 11 30.68 19.74 35.62
CA PHE A 11 29.57 18.79 35.58
C PHE A 11 29.46 18.07 34.23
N PHE A 12 29.63 18.77 33.11
CA PHE A 12 29.61 18.16 31.77
C PHE A 12 30.83 17.26 31.53
N GLU A 13 31.98 17.59 32.10
CA GLU A 13 33.23 16.83 31.94
C GLU A 13 33.29 15.59 32.85
N HIS A 14 32.63 15.62 34.01
CA HIS A 14 32.62 14.54 35.01
C HIS A 14 31.30 13.75 35.07
N TRP A 15 30.42 13.92 34.08
CA TRP A 15 29.13 13.23 34.02
C TRP A 15 29.24 11.69 34.01
N TRP A 16 30.39 11.15 33.58
CA TRP A 16 30.69 9.72 33.56
C TRP A 16 30.86 9.10 34.95
N ILE A 17 31.13 9.90 36.00
CA ILE A 17 31.31 9.40 37.38
C ILE A 17 30.01 8.78 37.92
N ILE A 18 28.85 9.24 37.46
CA ILE A 18 27.52 8.70 37.80
C ILE A 18 27.43 7.21 37.40
N PHE A 19 28.08 6.81 36.31
CA PHE A 19 28.06 5.43 35.83
C PHE A 19 28.98 4.49 36.62
N ILE A 20 30.05 5.01 37.25
CA ILE A 20 31.01 4.20 38.01
C ILE A 20 30.61 4.06 39.48
N ILE A 21 30.04 5.11 40.09
CA ILE A 21 29.61 5.09 41.50
C ILE A 21 28.13 4.65 41.64
N GLY A 22 27.33 4.80 40.58
CA GLY A 22 25.90 4.45 40.55
C GLY A 22 25.51 3.05 41.04
N PRO A 23 26.29 1.97 40.76
CA PRO A 23 25.92 0.63 41.21
C PRO A 23 25.99 0.43 42.74
N VAL A 24 26.72 1.28 43.47
CA VAL A 24 26.98 1.08 44.91
C VAL A 24 25.98 1.83 45.80
N VAL A 25 25.21 2.80 45.26
CA VAL A 25 24.30 3.64 46.06
C VAL A 25 22.82 3.54 45.63
N GLY A 26 22.50 3.01 44.45
CA GLY A 26 21.15 3.07 43.85
C GLY A 26 20.27 1.83 43.97
N GLY A 27 19.95 1.35 45.17
CA GLY A 27 19.10 0.16 45.38
C GLY A 27 17.59 0.29 45.06
N ALA A 28 17.09 1.43 44.54
CA ALA A 28 15.64 1.69 44.46
C ALA A 28 15.04 1.90 43.05
N PHE A 29 15.84 2.01 41.98
CA PHE A 29 15.30 2.21 40.61
C PHE A 29 15.40 0.99 39.68
N GLY A 30 16.01 -0.11 40.12
CA GLY A 30 16.26 -1.30 39.29
C GLY A 30 15.18 -2.41 39.32
N THR A 31 14.07 -2.24 40.04
CA THR A 31 13.13 -3.35 40.32
C THR A 31 11.78 -3.29 39.59
N VAL A 32 11.46 -2.22 38.87
CA VAL A 32 10.17 -2.11 38.12
C VAL A 32 10.25 -2.65 36.67
N SER A 33 11.44 -2.83 36.10
CA SER A 33 11.59 -3.35 34.73
C SER A 33 11.39 -4.87 34.60
N ARG A 34 11.72 -5.65 35.63
CA ARG A 34 11.83 -7.13 35.50
C ARG A 34 10.53 -7.91 35.72
N SER A 35 9.47 -7.26 36.21
CA SER A 35 8.15 -7.86 36.44
C SER A 35 7.30 -7.91 35.17
N LEU A 36 7.35 -6.86 34.34
CA LEU A 36 6.60 -6.76 33.10
C LEU A 36 7.13 -7.69 31.99
N GLU A 37 8.45 -7.92 31.94
CA GLU A 37 9.07 -8.85 30.98
C GLU A 37 8.72 -10.33 31.23
N ARG A 38 8.51 -10.74 32.49
CA ARG A 38 8.16 -12.13 32.83
C ARG A 38 6.71 -12.47 32.50
N GLY A 39 5.81 -11.49 32.56
CA GLY A 39 4.40 -11.64 32.17
C GLY A 39 4.17 -11.63 30.65
N ALA A 40 5.06 -10.99 29.88
CA ALA A 40 5.03 -11.00 28.43
C ALA A 40 5.50 -12.36 27.86
N LYS A 41 6.59 -12.93 28.38
CA LYS A 41 7.13 -14.23 27.95
C LYS A 41 6.15 -15.40 28.14
N ARG A 42 5.45 -15.47 29.28
CA ARG A 42 4.49 -16.57 29.54
C ARG A 42 3.23 -16.53 28.69
N ARG A 43 2.78 -15.33 28.31
CA ARG A 43 1.67 -15.16 27.35
C ARG A 43 2.13 -15.37 25.91
N HIS A 44 3.41 -15.09 25.64
CA HIS A 44 4.03 -15.35 24.36
C HIS A 44 4.18 -16.85 24.10
N GLU A 45 4.68 -17.63 25.06
CA GLU A 45 4.77 -19.11 24.95
C GLU A 45 3.41 -19.73 24.62
N ARG A 46 2.37 -19.38 25.38
CA ARG A 46 0.99 -19.85 25.12
C ARG A 46 0.43 -19.40 23.77
N ARG A 47 0.82 -18.23 23.27
CA ARG A 47 0.41 -17.74 21.95
C ARG A 47 1.17 -18.47 20.84
N MET A 48 2.45 -18.80 21.04
CA MET A 48 3.25 -19.58 20.09
C MET A 48 2.76 -21.03 20.00
N GLU A 49 2.33 -21.62 21.12
CA GLU A 49 1.66 -22.91 21.14
C GLU A 49 0.32 -22.86 20.41
N ALA A 50 -0.49 -21.83 20.68
CA ALA A 50 -1.75 -21.62 19.97
C ALA A 50 -1.55 -21.36 18.46
N LEU A 51 -0.44 -20.73 18.07
CA LEU A 51 -0.07 -20.52 16.67
C LEU A 51 0.24 -21.83 15.97
N ARG A 52 1.07 -22.70 16.58
CA ARG A 52 1.38 -24.03 16.03
C ARG A 52 0.13 -24.90 15.89
N LEU A 53 -0.68 -24.98 16.95
CA LEU A 53 -1.93 -25.75 16.93
C LEU A 53 -2.91 -25.23 15.86
N LYS A 54 -2.99 -23.90 15.66
CA LYS A 54 -3.81 -23.31 14.61
C LYS A 54 -3.23 -23.54 13.21
N GLY A 55 -1.90 -23.52 13.08
CA GLY A 55 -1.19 -23.86 11.86
C GLY A 55 -1.55 -25.27 11.40
N GLU A 56 -1.42 -26.24 12.31
CA GLU A 56 -1.81 -27.65 12.09
C GLU A 56 -3.30 -27.78 11.69
N ILE A 57 -4.21 -27.03 12.33
CA ILE A 57 -5.64 -27.04 11.98
C ILE A 57 -5.88 -26.43 10.59
N LYS A 58 -5.24 -25.30 10.26
CA LYS A 58 -5.41 -24.63 8.97
C LYS A 58 -4.80 -25.46 7.84
N ALA A 59 -3.64 -26.07 8.08
CA ALA A 59 -3.02 -27.08 7.21
C ALA A 59 -3.99 -28.25 6.95
N ALA A 60 -4.57 -28.84 8.01
CA ALA A 60 -5.56 -29.90 7.88
C ALA A 60 -6.82 -29.46 7.11
N GLN A 61 -7.28 -28.22 7.30
CA GLN A 61 -8.43 -27.66 6.59
C GLN A 61 -8.13 -27.46 5.09
N LEU A 62 -6.94 -26.98 4.74
CA LEU A 62 -6.47 -26.86 3.36
C LEU A 62 -6.36 -28.25 2.69
N ALA A 63 -5.80 -29.23 3.40
CA ALA A 63 -5.73 -30.63 2.95
C ALA A 63 -7.12 -31.26 2.76
N ALA A 64 -8.05 -31.02 3.68
CA ALA A 64 -9.41 -31.54 3.62
C ALA A 64 -10.20 -30.96 2.45
N ARG A 65 -10.06 -29.65 2.17
CA ARG A 65 -10.62 -29.03 0.95
C ARG A 65 -10.07 -29.66 -0.33
N GLY A 66 -8.84 -30.16 -0.30
CA GLY A 66 -8.24 -30.99 -1.36
C GLY A 66 -9.04 -32.25 -1.69
N ARG A 67 -9.67 -32.88 -0.69
CA ARG A 67 -10.34 -34.19 -0.83
C ARG A 67 -11.82 -34.12 -1.25
N ILE A 68 -12.44 -32.94 -1.31
CA ILE A 68 -13.91 -32.78 -1.47
C ILE A 68 -14.37 -32.67 -2.95
N ALA A 69 -13.49 -32.86 -3.94
CA ALA A 69 -13.92 -32.94 -5.35
C ALA A 69 -14.70 -34.26 -5.62
N PRO A 70 -15.89 -34.22 -6.25
CA PRO A 70 -16.72 -35.41 -6.42
C PRO A 70 -16.09 -36.41 -7.40
N GLN A 71 -16.08 -37.68 -7.00
CA GLN A 71 -15.63 -38.79 -7.83
C GLN A 71 -16.59 -39.01 -9.01
N ALA A 72 -16.17 -38.61 -10.21
CA ALA A 72 -16.80 -39.01 -11.46
C ALA A 72 -16.06 -40.22 -12.05
N SER A 73 -16.76 -41.36 -12.05
CA SER A 73 -16.65 -42.58 -12.88
C SER A 73 -15.27 -43.10 -13.36
N ALA A 74 -15.08 -44.39 -13.11
CA ALA A 74 -13.95 -45.23 -13.47
C ALA A 74 -13.58 -45.26 -14.97
N GLN A 75 -12.34 -44.86 -15.25
CA GLN A 75 -11.40 -45.46 -16.20
C GLN A 75 -9.98 -45.02 -15.77
N ALA A 76 -9.26 -45.95 -15.11
CA ALA A 76 -7.98 -45.67 -14.47
C ALA A 76 -6.86 -45.52 -15.52
N ALA A 77 -6.55 -44.27 -15.87
CA ALA A 77 -5.22 -43.88 -16.30
C ALA A 77 -4.30 -43.71 -15.06
N PRO A 78 -2.96 -43.72 -15.18
CA PRO A 78 -2.03 -43.53 -14.05
C PRO A 78 -2.04 -42.13 -13.43
N HIS A 79 -2.75 -41.16 -14.03
CA HIS A 79 -2.66 -39.73 -13.72
C HIS A 79 -3.61 -39.11 -12.66
N PRO A 80 -4.61 -39.80 -12.04
CA PRO A 80 -5.49 -39.16 -11.05
C PRO A 80 -4.76 -38.56 -9.84
N GLN A 81 -3.72 -39.24 -9.37
CA GLN A 81 -2.95 -38.80 -8.20
C GLN A 81 -2.03 -37.61 -8.53
N GLU A 82 -1.40 -37.61 -9.70
CA GLU A 82 -0.60 -36.46 -10.18
C GLU A 82 -1.47 -35.22 -10.38
N ASN A 83 -2.66 -35.38 -10.95
CA ASN A 83 -3.63 -34.29 -11.13
C ASN A 83 -4.10 -33.71 -9.79
N ALA A 84 -4.39 -34.57 -8.80
CA ALA A 84 -4.79 -34.13 -7.46
C ALA A 84 -3.67 -33.37 -6.73
N SER A 85 -2.43 -33.85 -6.81
CA SER A 85 -1.25 -33.15 -6.25
C SER A 85 -1.02 -31.79 -6.91
N LYS A 86 -1.17 -31.72 -8.24
CA LYS A 86 -1.08 -30.45 -8.98
C LYS A 86 -2.17 -29.46 -8.57
N GLU A 87 -3.41 -29.92 -8.42
CA GLU A 87 -4.51 -29.06 -7.96
C GLU A 87 -4.28 -28.53 -6.54
N LEU A 88 -3.78 -29.38 -5.64
CA LEU A 88 -3.40 -28.96 -4.28
C LEU A 88 -2.31 -27.88 -4.31
N LEU A 89 -1.25 -28.06 -5.10
CA LEU A 89 -0.18 -27.08 -5.24
C LEU A 89 -0.68 -25.73 -5.75
N LEU A 90 -1.56 -25.72 -6.76
CA LEU A 90 -2.15 -24.49 -7.28
C LEU A 90 -2.93 -23.72 -6.21
N ARG A 91 -3.65 -24.43 -5.33
CA ARG A 91 -4.37 -23.81 -4.21
C ARG A 91 -3.41 -23.27 -3.14
N LEU A 92 -2.33 -24.00 -2.84
CA LEU A 92 -1.30 -23.53 -1.90
C LEU A 92 -0.59 -22.28 -2.44
N PHE A 93 -0.31 -22.22 -3.74
CA PHE A 93 0.21 -21.01 -4.38
C PHE A 93 -0.76 -19.84 -4.26
N ALA A 94 -2.05 -20.07 -4.53
CA ALA A 94 -3.06 -19.02 -4.40
C ALA A 94 -3.14 -18.46 -2.97
N GLU A 95 -3.17 -19.32 -1.95
CA GLU A 95 -3.18 -18.88 -0.53
C GLU A 95 -1.89 -18.12 -0.18
N HIS A 96 -0.73 -18.65 -0.57
CA HIS A 96 0.57 -18.01 -0.34
C HIS A 96 0.61 -16.60 -0.98
N ASP A 97 0.19 -16.50 -2.24
CA ASP A 97 0.21 -15.25 -3.00
C ASP A 97 -0.81 -14.25 -2.45
N GLU A 98 -1.98 -14.70 -1.98
CA GLU A 98 -2.98 -13.87 -1.31
C GLU A 98 -2.44 -13.25 -0.01
N ILE A 99 -1.80 -14.05 0.85
CA ILE A 99 -1.20 -13.57 2.10
C ILE A 99 -0.06 -12.59 1.78
N THR A 100 0.76 -12.90 0.78
CA THR A 100 1.85 -12.02 0.35
C THR A 100 1.30 -10.69 -0.17
N ALA A 101 0.25 -10.69 -0.98
CA ALA A 101 -0.40 -9.47 -1.48
C ALA A 101 -0.96 -8.62 -0.32
N ARG A 102 -1.66 -9.26 0.63
CA ARG A 102 -2.17 -8.59 1.83
C ARG A 102 -1.07 -8.01 2.71
N TRP A 103 0.09 -8.66 2.79
CA TRP A 103 1.24 -8.11 3.50
C TRP A 103 1.88 -6.95 2.75
N LEU A 104 2.05 -7.05 1.42
CA LEU A 104 2.62 -6.00 0.60
C LEU A 104 1.82 -4.70 0.66
N ASP A 105 0.51 -4.77 0.88
CA ASP A 105 -0.30 -3.60 1.19
C ASP A 105 0.24 -2.82 2.40
N TYR A 106 0.73 -3.48 3.45
CA TYR A 106 1.31 -2.84 4.62
C TYR A 106 2.70 -2.26 4.34
N GLU A 107 3.45 -2.80 3.38
CA GLU A 107 4.81 -2.35 3.01
C GLU A 107 4.86 -1.33 1.88
N LEU A 108 3.78 -1.20 1.11
CA LEU A 108 3.70 -0.32 -0.06
C LEU A 108 2.68 0.81 0.12
N ASP A 109 1.65 0.64 0.94
CA ASP A 109 0.69 1.69 1.25
C ASP A 109 1.12 2.48 2.48
N VAL A 110 1.59 3.70 2.26
CA VAL A 110 2.00 4.63 3.31
C VAL A 110 0.88 4.85 4.34
N ALA A 111 -0.39 4.87 3.92
CA ALA A 111 -1.50 5.01 4.86
C ALA A 111 -1.57 3.83 5.84
N LYS A 112 -1.35 2.60 5.37
CA LYS A 112 -1.34 1.40 6.20
C LYS A 112 -0.10 1.32 7.09
N MET A 113 1.06 1.78 6.63
CA MET A 113 2.26 1.89 7.48
C MET A 113 2.03 2.80 8.68
N ILE A 114 1.42 3.96 8.47
CA ILE A 114 1.13 4.91 9.57
C ILE A 114 0.06 4.34 10.51
N ALA A 115 -0.95 3.66 9.97
CA ALA A 115 -2.06 3.13 10.77
C ALA A 115 -1.68 1.87 11.57
N PHE A 116 -0.79 1.03 11.03
CA PHE A 116 -0.39 -0.27 11.59
C PHE A 116 1.13 -0.49 11.57
N PRO A 117 1.93 0.41 12.17
CA PRO A 117 3.40 0.40 12.07
C PRO A 117 4.04 -0.89 12.59
N ALA A 118 3.38 -1.57 13.53
CA ALA A 118 3.80 -2.86 14.04
C ALA A 118 3.89 -3.97 12.96
N MET A 119 3.18 -3.86 11.83
CA MET A 119 3.24 -4.85 10.74
C MET A 119 4.56 -4.82 9.95
N SER A 120 5.27 -3.69 9.97
CA SER A 120 6.56 -3.51 9.27
C SER A 120 7.75 -3.54 10.24
N ASP A 121 7.50 -3.44 11.55
CA ASP A 121 8.54 -3.52 12.58
C ASP A 121 8.91 -4.99 12.91
N GLY A 122 10.04 -5.44 12.37
CA GLY A 122 10.61 -6.76 12.65
C GLY A 122 11.06 -6.99 14.10
N ARG A 123 11.09 -5.96 14.95
CA ARG A 123 11.34 -6.10 16.40
C ARG A 123 10.09 -6.58 17.12
N GLN A 124 8.90 -6.40 16.54
CA GLN A 124 7.67 -6.94 17.10
C GLN A 124 7.69 -8.47 16.98
N PRO A 125 7.47 -9.20 18.09
CA PRO A 125 7.70 -10.64 18.11
C PRO A 125 6.75 -11.42 17.18
N LEU A 126 5.52 -10.95 17.01
CA LEU A 126 4.53 -11.58 16.13
C LEU A 126 4.81 -11.30 14.65
N THR A 127 5.21 -10.07 14.32
CA THR A 127 5.68 -9.70 12.98
C THR A 127 6.95 -10.47 12.62
N ALA A 128 7.91 -10.59 13.55
CA ALA A 128 9.11 -11.41 13.36
C ALA A 128 8.78 -12.89 13.14
N ALA A 129 7.77 -13.43 13.86
CA ALA A 129 7.31 -14.80 13.65
C ALA A 129 6.68 -14.99 12.27
N PHE A 130 5.84 -14.04 11.84
CA PHE A 130 5.27 -13.99 10.51
C PHE A 130 6.35 -13.93 9.41
N LEU A 131 7.33 -13.03 9.52
CA LEU A 131 8.41 -12.90 8.53
C LEU A 131 9.28 -14.17 8.45
N ARG A 132 9.50 -14.85 9.58
CA ARG A 132 10.17 -16.16 9.58
C ARG A 132 9.33 -17.23 8.90
N ALA A 133 8.03 -17.31 9.20
CA ALA A 133 7.13 -18.27 8.56
C ALA A 133 7.04 -18.02 7.05
N LYS A 134 7.00 -16.74 6.63
CA LYS A 134 7.10 -16.34 5.22
C LYS A 134 8.35 -16.90 4.57
N LYS A 135 9.52 -16.64 5.16
CA LYS A 135 10.81 -17.10 4.62
C LYS A 135 10.85 -18.63 4.46
N ILE A 136 10.27 -19.38 5.40
CA ILE A 136 10.19 -20.84 5.33
C ILE A 136 9.26 -21.27 4.19
N ALA A 137 8.07 -20.67 4.08
CA ALA A 137 7.13 -20.96 3.00
C ALA A 137 7.70 -20.59 1.62
N ASP A 138 8.41 -19.47 1.49
CA ASP A 138 9.11 -19.06 0.27
C ASP A 138 10.17 -20.09 -0.13
N ALA A 139 10.96 -20.58 0.84
CA ALA A 139 12.04 -21.53 0.58
C ALA A 139 11.53 -22.93 0.18
N LEU A 140 10.36 -23.32 0.70
CA LEU A 140 9.73 -24.60 0.40
C LEU A 140 8.81 -24.54 -0.83
N ARG A 141 8.53 -23.36 -1.38
CA ARG A 141 7.65 -23.18 -2.55
C ARG A 141 8.27 -23.85 -3.79
N PRO A 142 7.59 -24.85 -4.39
CA PRO A 142 8.03 -25.39 -5.67
C PRO A 142 8.03 -24.33 -6.79
N SER A 143 8.94 -24.46 -7.75
CA SER A 143 9.11 -23.50 -8.85
C SER A 143 7.90 -23.40 -9.78
N SER A 144 7.12 -24.48 -9.89
CA SER A 144 5.86 -24.54 -10.64
C SER A 144 4.99 -25.69 -10.16
N ALA A 145 3.72 -25.70 -10.52
CA ALA A 145 2.81 -26.79 -10.20
C ALA A 145 3.12 -28.07 -11.00
N ASP A 146 3.91 -27.97 -12.07
CA ASP A 146 4.39 -29.07 -12.89
C ASP A 146 5.78 -29.58 -12.47
N ALA A 147 6.37 -28.97 -11.43
CA ALA A 147 7.65 -29.41 -10.91
C ALA A 147 7.55 -30.82 -10.34
N LYS A 148 8.57 -31.65 -10.58
CA LYS A 148 8.68 -32.98 -9.97
C LYS A 148 9.00 -32.81 -8.49
N VAL A 149 7.96 -32.89 -7.66
CA VAL A 149 8.06 -32.81 -6.19
C VAL A 149 7.62 -34.12 -5.55
N THR A 150 8.24 -34.46 -4.43
CA THR A 150 7.84 -35.62 -3.63
C THR A 150 6.62 -35.30 -2.77
N GLU A 151 5.90 -36.33 -2.33
CA GLU A 151 4.76 -36.16 -1.42
C GLU A 151 5.18 -35.47 -0.11
N GLN A 152 6.38 -35.77 0.40
CA GLN A 152 6.94 -35.09 1.57
C GLN A 152 7.13 -33.59 1.32
N GLN A 153 7.68 -33.19 0.16
CA GLN A 153 7.86 -31.76 -0.17
C GLN A 153 6.52 -31.03 -0.28
N ILE A 154 5.48 -31.70 -0.79
CA ILE A 154 4.12 -31.15 -0.82
C ILE A 154 3.58 -30.97 0.60
N SER A 155 3.77 -31.96 1.48
CA SER A 155 3.35 -31.87 2.89
C SER A 155 4.08 -30.76 3.63
N ASP A 156 5.42 -30.68 3.49
CA ASP A 156 6.23 -29.65 4.14
C ASP A 156 5.80 -28.24 3.68
N TYR A 157 5.53 -28.07 2.38
CA TYR A 157 5.03 -26.80 1.85
C TYR A 157 3.61 -26.48 2.34
N LEU A 158 2.73 -27.48 2.43
CA LEU A 158 1.38 -27.32 2.96
C LEU A 158 1.40 -26.82 4.42
N ASP A 159 2.22 -27.45 5.27
CA ASP A 159 2.38 -27.05 6.66
C ASP A 159 2.97 -25.63 6.76
N ALA A 160 3.99 -25.32 5.94
CA ALA A 160 4.60 -23.99 5.91
C ALA A 160 3.62 -22.89 5.46
N VAL A 161 2.75 -23.15 4.49
CA VAL A 161 1.70 -22.20 4.07
C VAL A 161 0.65 -22.03 5.17
N GLY A 162 0.28 -23.11 5.87
CA GLY A 162 -0.61 -23.04 7.04
C GLY A 162 -0.05 -22.17 8.15
N ASP A 163 1.21 -22.40 8.53
CA ASP A 163 1.94 -21.61 9.52
C ASP A 163 2.09 -20.15 9.09
N TYR A 164 2.41 -19.91 7.83
CA TYR A 164 2.51 -18.57 7.25
C TYR A 164 1.19 -17.80 7.39
N ALA A 165 0.08 -18.44 7.02
CA ALA A 165 -1.24 -17.85 7.08
C ALA A 165 -1.66 -17.50 8.52
N VAL A 166 -1.44 -18.42 9.45
CA VAL A 166 -1.79 -18.23 10.86
C VAL A 166 -0.91 -17.17 11.52
N ALA A 167 0.39 -17.18 11.25
CA ALA A 167 1.30 -16.17 11.76
C ALA A 167 0.92 -14.77 11.27
N PHE A 168 0.53 -14.63 9.99
CA PHE A 168 0.06 -13.37 9.44
C PHE A 168 -1.22 -12.87 10.13
N GLU A 169 -2.25 -13.71 10.26
CA GLU A 169 -3.51 -13.32 10.90
C GLU A 169 -3.32 -12.84 12.36
N VAL A 170 -2.43 -13.51 13.10
CA VAL A 170 -2.15 -13.14 14.48
C VAL A 170 -1.31 -11.87 14.57
N ALA A 171 -0.32 -11.69 13.69
CA ALA A 171 0.44 -10.45 13.59
C ALA A 171 -0.50 -9.28 13.25
N GLU A 172 -1.36 -9.44 12.24
CA GLU A 172 -2.33 -8.41 11.82
C GLU A 172 -3.29 -8.03 12.96
N LYS A 173 -3.83 -9.03 13.66
CA LYS A 173 -4.72 -8.77 14.80
C LYS A 173 -4.01 -8.02 15.93
N ASP A 174 -2.75 -8.35 16.21
CA ASP A 174 -2.00 -7.65 17.26
C ASP A 174 -1.60 -6.23 16.81
N ALA A 175 -1.20 -6.05 15.55
CA ALA A 175 -0.93 -4.72 14.99
C ALA A 175 -2.17 -3.82 15.03
N ARG A 176 -3.36 -4.35 14.74
CA ARG A 176 -4.63 -3.63 14.90
C ARG A 176 -4.97 -3.30 16.36
N ARG A 177 -4.49 -4.09 17.31
CA ARG A 177 -4.66 -3.85 18.75
C ARG A 177 -3.69 -2.79 19.26
N LEU A 178 -2.46 -2.78 18.76
CA LEU A 178 -1.42 -1.82 19.14
C LEU A 178 -1.65 -0.46 18.46
N ARG A 179 -1.92 -0.43 17.14
CA ARG A 179 -1.99 0.80 16.33
C ARG A 179 -0.78 1.71 16.62
N ASP A 180 -1.03 2.86 17.24
CA ASP A 180 -0.09 3.91 17.60
C ASP A 180 0.27 3.88 19.10
N SER A 181 -0.21 2.89 19.88
CA SER A 181 -0.06 2.86 21.34
C SER A 181 1.38 2.74 21.83
N THR A 182 2.30 2.32 20.97
CA THR A 182 3.73 2.20 21.27
C THR A 182 4.48 3.52 21.15
N PHE A 183 3.86 4.54 20.57
CA PHE A 183 4.44 5.87 20.39
C PHE A 183 4.06 6.79 21.56
N THR A 184 4.93 7.74 21.87
CA THR A 184 4.66 8.84 22.81
C THR A 184 3.55 9.76 22.27
N ASP A 185 2.96 10.57 23.15
CA ASP A 185 1.85 11.45 22.79
C ASP A 185 2.20 12.43 21.66
N ASP A 186 3.42 12.95 21.67
CA ASP A 186 3.88 13.89 20.63
C ASP A 186 4.18 13.19 19.30
N GLU A 187 4.73 11.98 19.33
CA GLU A 187 4.86 11.14 18.14
C GLU A 187 3.49 10.76 17.56
N ARG A 188 2.49 10.41 18.39
CA ARG A 188 1.13 10.14 17.89
C ARG A 188 0.51 11.34 17.19
N LYS A 189 0.68 12.56 17.74
CA LYS A 189 0.25 13.80 17.06
C LYS A 189 0.96 14.01 15.72
N ARG A 190 2.25 13.67 15.61
CA ARG A 190 2.99 13.71 14.33
C ARG A 190 2.39 12.73 13.32
N LEU A 191 2.11 11.49 13.74
CA LEU A 191 1.46 10.50 12.88
C LEU A 191 0.06 10.93 12.44
N GLU A 192 -0.74 11.53 13.32
CA GLU A 192 -2.07 12.09 12.98
C GLU A 192 -1.96 13.20 11.95
N ARG A 193 -1.00 14.13 12.09
CA ARG A 193 -0.74 15.17 11.09
C ARG A 193 -0.29 14.58 9.77
N ALA A 194 0.59 13.57 9.78
CA ALA A 194 1.02 12.86 8.59
C ALA A 194 -0.17 12.20 7.87
N GLN A 195 -1.09 11.54 8.59
CA GLN A 195 -2.30 10.97 7.99
C GLN A 195 -3.20 12.04 7.35
N HIS A 196 -3.36 13.19 8.01
CA HIS A 196 -4.14 14.30 7.47
C HIS A 196 -3.50 14.86 6.18
N MET A 197 -2.19 15.12 6.19
CA MET A 197 -1.47 15.58 5.00
C MET A 197 -1.48 14.54 3.88
N LEU A 198 -1.39 13.25 4.22
CA LEU A 198 -1.48 12.18 3.24
C LEU A 198 -2.83 12.17 2.54
N LYS A 199 -3.93 12.39 3.27
CA LYS A 199 -5.26 12.50 2.68
C LYS A 199 -5.32 13.62 1.64
N VAL A 200 -4.76 14.79 1.94
CA VAL A 200 -4.68 15.92 1.00
C VAL A 200 -3.78 15.59 -0.19
N ALA A 201 -2.64 14.93 0.06
CA ALA A 201 -1.68 14.56 -0.98
C ALA A 201 -2.27 13.61 -2.03
N VAL A 202 -3.28 12.80 -1.69
CA VAL A 202 -3.95 11.86 -2.61
C VAL A 202 -5.37 12.30 -2.99
N ASP A 203 -5.77 13.53 -2.64
CA ASP A 203 -7.09 14.09 -2.95
C ASP A 203 -7.09 14.73 -4.36
N GLN A 204 -7.97 14.23 -5.23
CA GLN A 204 -8.11 14.72 -6.60
C GLN A 204 -8.71 16.13 -6.67
N SER A 205 -9.46 16.54 -5.65
CA SER A 205 -10.08 17.88 -5.60
C SER A 205 -9.09 18.98 -5.20
N ALA A 206 -7.96 18.63 -4.59
CA ALA A 206 -6.90 19.57 -4.24
C ALA A 206 -6.12 20.03 -5.49
N THR A 207 -5.48 21.19 -5.42
CA THR A 207 -4.59 21.65 -6.51
C THR A 207 -3.27 20.86 -6.53
N ALA A 208 -2.59 20.83 -7.68
CA ALA A 208 -1.29 20.16 -7.83
C ALA A 208 -0.23 20.67 -6.83
N ALA A 209 -0.19 21.99 -6.58
CA ALA A 209 0.76 22.60 -5.66
C ALA A 209 0.47 22.25 -4.19
N GLU A 210 -0.80 22.16 -3.80
CA GLU A 210 -1.22 21.71 -2.47
C GLU A 210 -0.84 20.26 -2.24
N ARG A 211 -1.08 19.37 -3.22
CA ARG A 211 -0.68 17.96 -3.13
C ARG A 211 0.82 17.78 -2.95
N GLN A 212 1.63 18.47 -3.75
CA GLN A 212 3.10 18.40 -3.62
C GLN A 212 3.58 18.93 -2.27
N THR A 213 2.96 20.00 -1.76
CA THR A 213 3.27 20.54 -0.43
C THR A 213 2.89 19.55 0.66
N ALA A 214 1.70 18.96 0.58
CA ALA A 214 1.23 17.94 1.51
C ALA A 214 2.13 16.70 1.49
N TYR A 215 2.56 16.23 0.32
CA TYR A 215 3.53 15.13 0.18
C TYR A 215 4.85 15.42 0.90
N ARG A 216 5.44 16.61 0.73
CA ARG A 216 6.65 17.01 1.45
C ARG A 216 6.43 17.00 2.97
N ARG A 217 5.29 17.52 3.43
CA ARG A 217 4.93 17.50 4.86
C ARG A 217 4.76 16.09 5.41
N VAL A 218 4.18 15.15 4.66
CA VAL A 218 4.09 13.74 5.07
C VAL A 218 5.49 13.19 5.35
N ARG A 219 6.45 13.41 4.43
CA ARG A 219 7.82 12.93 4.60
C ARG A 219 8.50 13.54 5.82
N GLU A 220 8.36 14.84 6.03
CA GLU A 220 8.90 15.55 7.19
C GLU A 220 8.33 15.02 8.52
N GLU A 221 7.01 14.79 8.59
CA GLU A 221 6.36 14.34 9.83
C GLU A 221 6.72 12.88 10.17
N LEU A 222 6.92 12.04 9.16
CA LEU A 222 7.31 10.63 9.32
C LEU A 222 8.80 10.42 9.56
N ASP A 223 9.63 11.40 9.22
CA ASP A 223 11.08 11.32 9.39
C ASP A 223 11.46 11.01 10.85
N GLY A 224 12.30 9.99 11.01
CA GLY A 224 12.72 9.45 12.31
C GLY A 224 11.64 8.70 13.11
N LEU A 225 10.40 8.59 12.64
CA LEU A 225 9.33 7.81 13.28
C LEU A 225 9.05 6.50 12.57
N ILE A 226 8.89 6.56 11.24
CA ILE A 226 8.61 5.41 10.39
C ILE A 226 9.58 5.46 9.21
N ASP A 227 10.35 4.39 9.05
CA ASP A 227 11.21 4.22 7.89
C ASP A 227 10.37 3.77 6.69
N LEU A 228 10.28 4.64 5.67
CA LEU A 228 9.51 4.37 4.46
C LEU A 228 10.44 3.71 3.43
N SER A 229 10.05 2.53 2.93
CA SER A 229 10.78 1.88 1.85
C SER A 229 10.75 2.72 0.56
N ASP A 230 11.81 2.64 -0.26
CA ASP A 230 11.85 3.32 -1.56
C ASP A 230 10.65 2.94 -2.45
N ALA A 231 10.21 1.68 -2.36
CA ALA A 231 9.05 1.19 -3.09
C ALA A 231 7.74 1.84 -2.62
N ALA A 232 7.59 2.11 -1.32
CA ALA A 232 6.45 2.83 -0.78
C ALA A 232 6.41 4.29 -1.21
N VAL A 233 7.57 4.95 -1.19
CA VAL A 233 7.73 6.32 -1.68
C VAL A 233 7.37 6.40 -3.16
N ALA A 234 7.90 5.50 -3.99
CA ALA A 234 7.58 5.43 -5.41
C ALA A 234 6.08 5.14 -5.67
N ASN A 235 5.44 4.29 -4.85
CA ASN A 235 4.00 4.03 -4.96
C ASN A 235 3.17 5.26 -4.64
N LEU A 236 3.55 5.99 -3.57
CA LEU A 236 2.92 7.25 -3.19
C LEU A 236 3.10 8.30 -4.28
N GLU A 237 4.31 8.49 -4.80
CA GLU A 237 4.59 9.42 -5.89
C GLU A 237 3.78 9.09 -7.14
N LYS A 238 3.69 7.81 -7.51
CA LYS A 238 2.84 7.36 -8.61
C LYS A 238 1.37 7.70 -8.37
N LYS A 239 0.85 7.51 -7.15
CA LYS A 239 -0.55 7.87 -6.81
C LYS A 239 -0.77 9.38 -6.90
N VAL A 240 0.16 10.18 -6.37
CA VAL A 240 0.10 11.65 -6.46
C VAL A 240 0.18 12.11 -7.91
N ALA A 241 1.03 11.49 -8.74
CA ALA A 241 1.31 11.87 -10.13
C ALA A 241 0.25 11.40 -11.13
N LEU A 242 -0.23 10.15 -11.04
CA LEU A 242 -1.31 9.63 -11.89
C LEU A 242 -2.58 10.48 -11.72
N GLN A 243 -2.78 11.02 -10.52
CA GLN A 243 -3.88 11.93 -10.21
C GLN A 243 -3.64 13.38 -10.67
N LEU A 244 -2.41 13.75 -11.05
CA LEU A 244 -2.13 15.01 -11.77
C LEU A 244 -2.55 14.89 -13.24
N GLU A 245 -2.18 13.80 -13.91
CA GLU A 245 -2.47 13.56 -15.34
C GLU A 245 -3.98 13.42 -15.60
N SER A 246 -4.71 12.71 -14.73
CA SER A 246 -6.15 12.50 -14.87
C SER A 246 -6.99 13.77 -14.72
N ASN A 247 -6.42 14.83 -14.14
CA ASN A 247 -7.08 16.14 -13.96
C ASN A 247 -6.47 17.22 -14.85
N HIS A 248 -5.60 16.86 -15.81
CA HIS A 248 -5.35 17.73 -16.94
C HIS A 248 -6.59 17.63 -17.83
N PRO A 249 -7.43 18.67 -17.97
CA PRO A 249 -8.37 18.66 -19.08
C PRO A 249 -7.49 18.48 -20.32
N ALA A 250 -7.78 17.44 -21.11
CA ALA A 250 -7.25 17.32 -22.46
C ALA A 250 -7.28 18.71 -23.06
N ALA A 251 -6.10 19.20 -23.45
CA ALA A 251 -5.88 20.54 -23.95
C ALA A 251 -7.12 21.00 -24.70
N ALA A 252 -7.73 22.08 -24.21
CA ALA A 252 -8.92 22.68 -24.79
C ALA A 252 -8.83 22.56 -26.31
N GLU A 253 -9.68 21.71 -26.89
CA GLU A 253 -9.97 21.80 -28.31
C GLU A 253 -10.32 23.28 -28.54
N PRO A 254 -9.65 23.96 -29.48
CA PRO A 254 -10.00 25.34 -29.76
C PRO A 254 -11.48 25.36 -30.12
N ASP A 255 -12.24 26.18 -29.40
CA ASP A 255 -13.68 26.34 -29.61
C ASP A 255 -14.01 26.34 -31.10
N PRO A 256 -15.02 25.59 -31.56
CA PRO A 256 -15.50 25.75 -32.92
C PRO A 256 -15.95 27.19 -33.07
N ILE A 257 -15.25 27.94 -33.93
CA ILE A 257 -15.55 29.33 -34.31
C ILE A 257 -17.06 29.49 -34.39
N PRO A 258 -17.68 30.40 -33.61
CA PRO A 258 -19.12 30.62 -33.72
C PRO A 258 -19.41 31.11 -35.14
N ARG A 259 -20.15 30.30 -35.90
CA ARG A 259 -20.74 30.73 -37.16
C ARG A 259 -21.61 31.94 -36.84
N ALA A 260 -21.16 33.13 -37.21
CA ALA A 260 -21.95 34.34 -37.11
C ALA A 260 -23.23 34.15 -37.94
N GLU A 261 -24.37 34.08 -37.27
CA GLU A 261 -25.66 34.30 -37.92
C GLU A 261 -25.66 35.74 -38.47
N PRO A 262 -26.05 35.95 -39.73
CA PRO A 262 -26.08 37.30 -40.29
C PRO A 262 -27.26 38.07 -39.70
N ASP A 263 -26.95 39.12 -38.93
CA ASP A 263 -27.94 40.09 -38.45
C ASP A 263 -28.65 40.81 -39.62
N PRO A 264 -29.92 41.21 -39.43
CA PRO A 264 -30.78 41.71 -40.50
C PRO A 264 -30.35 43.09 -41.01
N ILE A 265 -30.27 43.22 -42.33
CA ILE A 265 -29.88 44.45 -43.04
C ILE A 265 -30.86 45.61 -42.69
N PRO A 266 -30.37 46.78 -42.22
CA PRO A 266 -31.22 47.95 -42.01
C PRO A 266 -31.75 48.54 -43.32
N ARG A 267 -33.03 48.91 -43.29
CA ARG A 267 -33.92 49.20 -44.44
C ARG A 267 -33.69 50.57 -45.11
N THR A 268 -32.46 51.08 -45.19
CA THR A 268 -32.16 52.43 -45.72
C THR A 268 -31.32 52.48 -46.99
N ALA A 269 -30.95 51.33 -47.58
CA ALA A 269 -30.22 51.28 -48.86
C ALA A 269 -31.10 50.95 -50.10
N GLN A 270 -32.40 50.68 -49.93
CA GLN A 270 -33.28 50.25 -51.03
C GLN A 270 -33.74 51.38 -51.97
N THR A 271 -33.50 52.65 -51.63
CA THR A 271 -34.01 53.80 -52.42
C THR A 271 -33.04 54.30 -53.50
N ARG A 272 -31.80 53.79 -53.59
CA ARG A 272 -30.81 54.28 -54.59
C ARG A 272 -30.56 53.34 -55.78
N ALA A 273 -31.16 52.15 -55.79
CA ALA A 273 -30.95 51.15 -56.84
C ALA A 273 -32.12 51.02 -57.84
N GLN A 274 -33.30 51.61 -57.54
CA GLN A 274 -34.45 51.59 -58.46
C GLN A 274 -34.31 52.58 -59.64
N ASP A 275 -33.46 53.59 -59.53
CA ASP A 275 -33.30 54.64 -60.57
C ASP A 275 -32.28 54.32 -61.67
N ARG A 276 -31.64 53.13 -61.64
CA ARG A 276 -30.66 52.69 -62.67
C ARG A 276 -31.12 51.51 -63.53
N ARG A 277 -32.35 51.01 -63.36
CA ARG A 277 -32.92 49.91 -64.17
C ARG A 277 -33.91 50.34 -65.24
N ALA A 278 -34.09 51.64 -65.46
CA ALA A 278 -34.87 52.19 -66.57
C ALA A 278 -33.98 52.45 -67.82
N ALA A 279 -33.21 51.45 -68.27
CA ALA A 279 -32.57 51.48 -69.58
C ALA A 279 -31.97 50.09 -69.91
N SER A 280 -32.78 49.16 -70.42
CA SER A 280 -32.31 48.01 -71.22
C SER A 280 -33.51 47.37 -71.93
N GLY A 281 -33.63 47.61 -73.24
CA GLY A 281 -34.63 46.99 -74.12
C GLY A 281 -34.34 45.51 -74.41
N PRO A 282 -35.29 44.79 -75.04
CA PRO A 282 -35.30 43.33 -75.01
C PRO A 282 -34.65 42.64 -76.23
N ALA A 283 -34.03 41.50 -75.91
CA ALA A 283 -34.07 40.19 -76.59
C ALA A 283 -33.65 40.03 -78.07
N ALA A 284 -32.71 39.11 -78.30
CA ALA A 284 -32.82 38.09 -79.34
C ALA A 284 -31.97 36.84 -79.00
N PRO A 285 -32.41 35.60 -79.32
CA PRO A 285 -31.79 34.35 -78.85
C PRO A 285 -30.88 33.66 -79.90
N LEU A 286 -30.07 32.73 -79.39
CA LEU A 286 -29.13 31.84 -80.09
C LEU A 286 -29.75 31.05 -81.26
N PRO A 287 -28.91 30.58 -82.19
CA PRO A 287 -28.91 29.14 -82.46
C PRO A 287 -27.51 28.50 -82.62
N HIS A 288 -27.47 27.20 -82.27
CA HIS A 288 -26.43 26.17 -82.47
C HIS A 288 -26.11 25.90 -83.97
N PRO A 289 -25.36 24.83 -84.38
CA PRO A 289 -24.29 24.02 -83.77
C PRO A 289 -23.02 23.89 -84.68
N GLU A 290 -22.01 23.16 -84.17
CA GLU A 290 -20.89 22.38 -84.78
C GLU A 290 -20.83 22.11 -86.30
N PRO A 291 -19.65 21.80 -86.90
CA PRO A 291 -18.68 20.75 -86.49
C PRO A 291 -17.25 21.19 -86.16
#